data_AF-A0AAV5YS79-F1
#
_entry.id   AF-A0AAV5YS79-F1
#
_cell.length_a   1.000
_cell.length_b   1.000
_cell.length_c   1.000
_cell.angle_alpha   90.00
_cell.angle_beta   90.00
_cell.angle_gamma   90.00
#
_symmetry.space_group_name_H-M   'P 1'
#
loop_
_entity.id
_entity.type
_entity.pdbx_description
1 polymer ?
#
loop_
_entity_poly.entity_id
_entity_poly.type
_entity_poly.pdbx_seq_one_letter_code
_entity_poly.pdbx_strand_id
1 'polypeptide(L)'
;MHWTRGLSVLISVTFLATAAGLAVPTTAQSQTQGMDRRDDRRDDRRGARDTRQTGREEARDAKIDCKKSSEKSRAECRQGKRNTKQDARQDARQQKID
;
A
#
# COMPACT_ATOMS: atom_id res chain seq x y z
N MET A 1 -35.94 -29.25 55.25
CA MET A 1 -34.48 -29.27 54.95
C MET A 1 -34.24 -29.30 53.43
N HIS A 2 -34.64 -28.25 52.70
CA HIS A 2 -34.60 -28.22 51.22
C HIS A 2 -33.91 -26.96 50.66
N TRP A 3 -33.60 -25.98 51.51
CA TRP A 3 -33.15 -24.66 51.06
C TRP A 3 -31.65 -24.60 50.73
N THR A 4 -30.84 -25.47 51.35
CA THR A 4 -29.39 -25.53 51.11
C THR A 4 -29.01 -26.35 49.88
N ARG A 5 -29.92 -27.17 49.34
CA ARG A 5 -29.67 -28.03 48.18
C ARG A 5 -29.78 -27.30 46.83
N GLY A 6 -30.59 -26.24 46.75
CA GLY A 6 -30.75 -25.45 45.52
C GLY A 6 -29.58 -24.50 45.24
N LEU A 7 -28.96 -23.96 46.29
CA LEU A 7 -27.86 -22.99 46.17
C LEU A 7 -26.57 -23.65 45.65
N SER A 8 -26.28 -24.89 46.05
CA SER A 8 -25.07 -25.62 45.65
C SER A 8 -25.09 -26.09 44.19
N VAL A 9 -26.28 -26.35 43.63
CA VAL A 9 -26.43 -26.75 42.22
C VAL A 9 -26.27 -25.54 41.29
N LEU A 10 -26.70 -24.35 41.71
CA LEU A 10 -26.53 -23.14 40.91
C LEU A 10 -25.06 -22.68 40.84
N ILE A 11 -24.29 -22.83 41.93
CA ILE A 11 -22.87 -22.45 41.96
C ILE A 11 -22.00 -23.39 41.10
N SER A 12 -22.36 -24.67 41.01
CA SER A 12 -21.61 -25.66 40.22
C SER A 12 -21.89 -25.56 38.72
N VAL A 13 -23.10 -25.18 38.30
CA VAL A 13 -23.42 -24.96 36.87
C VAL A 13 -22.74 -23.68 36.33
N THR A 14 -22.54 -22.65 37.16
CA THR A 14 -21.85 -21.43 36.72
C THR A 14 -20.34 -21.60 36.50
N PHE A 15 -19.69 -22.56 37.18
CA PHE A 15 -18.25 -22.80 37.00
C PHE A 15 -17.90 -23.57 35.72
N LEU A 16 -18.85 -24.32 35.15
CA LEU A 16 -18.60 -25.12 33.95
C LEU A 16 -18.88 -24.38 32.63
N ALA A 17 -19.48 -23.18 32.69
CA ALA A 17 -19.79 -22.37 31.52
C ALA A 17 -18.66 -21.40 31.09
N THR A 18 -17.60 -21.25 31.90
CA THR A 18 -16.50 -20.29 31.66
C THR A 18 -15.27 -20.87 30.96
N ALA A 19 -15.31 -22.12 30.47
CA ALA A 19 -14.15 -22.77 29.85
C ALA A 19 -14.15 -22.77 28.30
N ALA A 20 -15.20 -22.29 27.65
CA ALA A 20 -15.37 -22.43 26.18
C ALA A 20 -14.94 -21.19 25.35
N GLY A 21 -14.34 -20.17 25.96
CA GLY A 21 -14.11 -18.86 25.31
C GLY A 21 -12.69 -18.56 24.80
N LEU A 22 -11.69 -19.41 25.03
CA LEU A 22 -10.27 -19.01 24.87
C LEU A 22 -9.56 -19.56 23.62
N ALA A 23 -10.26 -20.18 22.68
CA ALA A 23 -9.68 -20.62 21.42
C ALA A 23 -9.88 -19.58 20.30
N VAL A 24 -9.47 -18.32 20.53
CA VAL A 24 -9.30 -17.39 19.41
C VAL A 24 -7.94 -17.74 18.78
N PRO A 25 -7.86 -18.10 17.49
CA PRO A 25 -6.58 -18.26 16.82
C PRO A 25 -5.88 -16.91 16.83
N THR A 26 -4.95 -16.72 17.77
CA THR A 26 -4.09 -15.54 17.77
C THR A 26 -3.23 -15.67 16.51
N THR A 27 -3.54 -14.91 15.47
CA THR A 27 -2.62 -14.76 14.35
C THR A 27 -1.31 -14.27 14.95
N ALA A 28 -0.29 -15.10 14.95
CA ALA A 28 1.03 -14.74 15.44
C ALA A 28 1.61 -13.70 14.48
N GLN A 29 1.36 -12.42 14.77
CA GLN A 29 1.93 -11.32 14.01
C GLN A 29 3.40 -11.20 14.45
N SER A 30 4.31 -11.85 13.72
CA SER A 30 5.75 -11.67 13.89
C SER A 30 6.22 -10.33 13.29
N GLN A 31 5.51 -9.23 13.59
CA GLN A 31 5.87 -7.84 13.28
C GLN A 31 7.24 -7.54 13.89
N THR A 32 8.28 -7.71 13.09
CA THR A 32 9.65 -7.32 13.43
C THR A 32 9.91 -5.94 12.86
N GLN A 33 10.79 -5.15 13.50
CA GLN A 33 11.25 -3.86 12.97
C GLN A 33 11.85 -3.93 11.55
N GLY A 34 12.14 -5.13 11.05
CA GLY A 34 12.54 -5.36 9.66
C GLY A 34 11.37 -5.35 8.66
N MET A 35 10.13 -5.56 9.10
CA MET A 35 8.92 -5.48 8.27
C MET A 35 8.54 -4.03 7.96
N ASP A 36 8.58 -3.12 8.95
CA ASP A 36 8.34 -1.69 8.71
C ASP A 36 9.27 -1.14 7.63
N ARG A 37 10.58 -1.37 7.76
CA ARG A 37 11.58 -0.97 6.74
C ARG A 37 11.38 -1.62 5.36
N ARG A 38 10.65 -2.74 5.28
CA ARG A 38 10.33 -3.40 4.01
C ARG A 38 9.08 -2.79 3.38
N ASP A 39 8.11 -2.41 4.21
CA ASP A 39 6.88 -1.74 3.77
C ASP A 39 7.19 -0.34 3.28
N ASP A 40 8.00 0.45 4.01
CA ASP A 40 8.46 1.78 3.56
C ASP A 40 9.11 1.69 2.18
N ARG A 41 10.09 0.78 2.03
CA ARG A 41 10.77 0.55 0.74
C ARG A 41 9.86 0.05 -0.36
N ARG A 42 8.76 -0.62 -0.03
CA ARG A 42 7.77 -1.11 -1.00
C ARG A 42 6.91 0.03 -1.50
N ASP A 43 6.52 0.94 -0.62
CA ASP A 43 5.74 2.12 -0.95
C ASP A 43 6.54 3.09 -1.81
N ASP A 44 7.81 3.35 -1.50
CA ASP A 44 8.71 4.17 -2.33
C ASP A 44 8.86 3.61 -3.74
N ARG A 45 8.98 2.27 -3.85
CA ARG A 45 9.09 1.59 -5.14
C ARG A 45 7.80 1.70 -5.94
N ARG A 46 6.65 1.64 -5.28
CA ARG A 46 5.33 1.79 -5.92
C ARG A 46 5.14 3.22 -6.41
N GLY A 47 5.29 4.22 -5.53
CA GLY A 47 5.16 5.63 -5.90
C GLY A 47 6.09 6.02 -7.05
N ALA A 48 7.36 5.63 -6.97
CA ALA A 48 8.30 5.89 -8.05
C ALA A 48 7.97 5.14 -9.35
N ARG A 49 7.27 4.00 -9.29
CA ARG A 49 6.79 3.31 -10.51
C ARG A 49 5.65 4.10 -11.12
N ASP A 50 4.71 4.57 -10.31
CA ASP A 50 3.52 5.29 -10.74
C ASP A 50 3.91 6.64 -11.37
N THR A 51 4.85 7.38 -10.76
CA THR A 51 5.43 8.60 -11.35
C THR A 51 6.04 8.34 -12.74
N ARG A 52 6.76 7.22 -12.92
CA ARG A 52 7.31 6.84 -14.24
C ARG A 52 6.23 6.45 -15.25
N GLN A 53 5.09 5.94 -14.82
CA GLN A 53 3.99 5.59 -15.74
C GLN A 53 3.22 6.84 -16.16
N THR A 54 2.87 7.69 -15.20
CA THR A 54 2.23 8.99 -15.44
C THR A 54 3.06 9.81 -16.42
N GLY A 55 4.36 9.97 -16.17
CA GLY A 55 5.24 10.69 -17.09
C GLY A 55 5.41 10.03 -18.47
N ARG A 56 5.15 8.72 -18.63
CA ARG A 56 5.12 8.08 -19.96
C ARG A 56 3.86 8.44 -20.73
N GLU A 57 2.73 8.58 -20.04
CA GLU A 57 1.44 8.99 -20.60
C GLU A 57 1.49 10.46 -20.99
N GLU A 58 1.89 11.34 -20.08
CA GLU A 58 2.11 12.76 -20.34
C GLU A 58 3.06 12.99 -21.53
N ALA A 59 4.16 12.23 -21.61
CA ALA A 59 5.09 12.34 -22.73
C ALA A 59 4.52 11.82 -24.07
N ARG A 60 3.50 10.97 -24.06
CA ARG A 60 2.75 10.60 -25.28
C ARG A 60 1.82 11.75 -25.67
N ASP A 61 1.11 12.32 -24.72
CA ASP A 61 0.12 13.38 -24.94
C ASP A 61 0.81 14.67 -25.41
N ALA A 62 1.85 15.10 -24.70
CA ALA A 62 2.68 16.24 -25.12
C ALA A 62 3.26 16.07 -26.54
N LYS A 63 3.57 14.84 -26.97
CA LYS A 63 4.01 14.57 -28.35
C LYS A 63 2.87 14.66 -29.34
N ILE A 64 1.68 14.20 -28.97
CA ILE A 64 0.48 14.31 -29.81
C ILE A 64 0.17 15.79 -30.02
N ASP A 65 0.18 16.59 -28.96
CA ASP A 65 -0.13 18.02 -29.04
C ASP A 65 0.96 18.81 -29.78
N CYS A 66 2.24 18.47 -29.57
CA CYS A 66 3.34 19.02 -30.36
C CYS A 66 3.18 18.76 -31.87
N LYS A 67 2.68 17.58 -32.25
CA LYS A 67 2.41 17.29 -33.67
C LYS A 67 1.22 18.06 -34.23
N LYS A 68 0.23 18.38 -33.39
CA LYS A 68 -0.95 19.16 -33.79
C LYS A 68 -0.62 20.63 -34.02
N SER A 69 0.31 21.19 -33.23
CA SER A 69 0.60 22.63 -33.30
C SER A 69 1.33 23.07 -34.58
N SER A 70 1.84 22.15 -35.41
CA SER A 70 2.57 22.41 -36.67
C SER A 70 3.83 23.29 -36.60
N GLU A 71 4.05 23.99 -35.48
CA GLU A 71 5.20 24.86 -35.21
C GLU A 71 6.52 24.11 -35.06
N LYS A 72 6.47 22.85 -34.63
CA LYS A 72 7.66 22.06 -34.30
C LYS A 72 7.89 20.92 -35.27
N SER A 73 9.15 20.67 -35.58
CA SER A 73 9.54 19.54 -36.40
C SER A 73 9.24 18.20 -35.70
N ARG A 74 9.10 17.13 -36.48
CA ARG A 74 8.89 15.78 -35.93
C ARG A 74 10.06 15.33 -35.04
N ALA A 75 11.27 15.86 -35.29
CA ALA A 75 12.45 15.61 -34.47
C ALA A 75 12.33 16.29 -33.10
N GLU A 76 11.92 17.56 -33.08
CA GLU A 76 11.68 18.32 -31.84
C GLU A 76 10.59 17.66 -30.99
N CYS A 77 9.47 17.23 -31.58
CA CYS A 77 8.45 16.50 -30.83
C CYS A 77 8.93 15.15 -30.28
N ARG A 78 9.91 14.49 -30.94
CA ARG A 78 10.54 13.28 -30.38
C ARG A 78 11.48 13.63 -29.24
N GLN A 79 12.19 14.74 -29.32
CA GLN A 79 13.09 15.21 -28.28
C GLN A 79 12.31 15.68 -27.04
N GLY A 80 11.25 16.47 -27.22
CA GLY A 80 10.36 16.87 -26.12
C GLY A 80 9.82 15.67 -25.36
N LYS A 81 9.32 14.64 -26.08
CA LYS A 81 8.92 13.37 -25.46
C LYS A 81 10.04 12.67 -24.68
N ARG A 82 11.29 12.77 -25.13
CA ARG A 82 12.43 12.20 -24.41
C ARG A 82 12.70 13.00 -23.13
N ASN A 83 12.65 14.32 -23.20
CA ASN A 83 12.86 15.22 -22.07
C ASN A 83 11.81 14.98 -20.98
N THR A 84 10.50 15.01 -21.31
CA THR A 84 9.43 14.73 -20.34
C THR A 84 9.60 13.36 -19.65
N LYS A 85 10.06 12.34 -20.38
CA LYS A 85 10.37 11.03 -19.79
C LYS A 85 11.58 11.04 -18.87
N GLN A 86 12.57 11.91 -19.12
CA GLN A 86 13.71 12.06 -18.24
C GLN A 86 13.33 12.81 -16.97
N ASP A 87 12.50 13.84 -17.09
CA ASP A 87 12.00 14.61 -15.93
C ASP A 87 11.25 13.67 -14.97
N ALA A 88 10.27 12.91 -15.47
CA ALA A 88 9.57 11.91 -14.66
C ALA A 88 10.46 10.80 -14.08
N ARG A 89 11.62 10.51 -14.69
CA ARG A 89 12.61 9.57 -14.12
C ARG A 89 13.44 10.21 -13.01
N GLN A 90 13.70 11.51 -13.09
CA GLN A 90 14.37 12.29 -12.06
C GLN A 90 13.43 12.46 -10.85
N ASP A 91 12.17 12.81 -11.08
CA ASP A 91 11.16 12.93 -10.02
C ASP A 91 11.00 11.59 -9.27
N ALA A 92 10.89 10.49 -10.02
CA ALA A 92 10.83 9.15 -9.45
C ALA A 92 12.14 8.65 -8.81
N ARG A 93 13.25 9.41 -8.90
CA ARG A 93 14.47 9.18 -8.11
C ARG A 93 14.43 10.03 -6.86
N GLN A 94 14.00 11.29 -6.96
CA GLN A 94 13.86 12.21 -5.84
C GLN A 94 12.90 11.64 -4.78
N GLN A 95 11.75 11.11 -5.22
CA GLN A 95 10.77 10.41 -4.37
C GLN A 95 11.29 9.18 -3.61
N LYS A 96 12.50 8.70 -3.91
CA LYS A 96 13.13 7.58 -3.19
C LYS A 96 14.25 8.02 -2.25
N ILE A 97 14.65 9.28 -2.35
CA ILE A 97 15.77 9.87 -1.59
C ILE A 97 15.22 10.65 -0.41
N ASP A 98 14.09 11.33 -0.60
CA ASP A 98 13.29 11.94 0.46
C ASP A 98 12.66 10.88 1.37
#